data_AF-A0A959P6Q9-F1
#
_entry.id   AF-A0A959P6Q9-F1
#
_cell.length_a   1.000
_cell.length_b   1.000
_cell.length_c   1.000
_cell.angle_alpha   90.00
_cell.angle_beta   90.00
_cell.angle_gamma   90.00
#
_symmetry.space_group_name_H-M   'P 1'
#
loop_
_entity.id
_entity.type
_entity.pdbx_description
1 polymer ?
#
loop_
_entity_poly.entity_id
_entity_poly.type
_entity_poly.pdbx_seq_one_letter_code
_entity_poly.pdbx_strand_id
1 'polypeptide(L)'
;METKNFIFILVFIAAFSFLGHNIKRLLSYLSVGQKENRFDNVPDRIKNVLKVAIGQSKILREPVAGIVHVLIFWGFLLFTVAVVEAILQGFYSGFSFHFLGPIFSLITLTQDIFGVLIIAAVLYALYRRYFLNIKRLDHGKESLIDATVVLILILLVVVSMFGQN
;
A
#
# COMPACT_ATOMS: atom_id res chain seq x y z
N MET A 1 -13.87 23.58 -13.44
CA MET A 1 -13.36 22.83 -12.27
C MET A 1 -14.27 23.13 -11.09
N GLU A 2 -14.68 22.12 -10.36
CA GLU A 2 -15.50 22.29 -9.16
C GLU A 2 -14.65 22.66 -7.94
N THR A 3 -15.24 23.26 -6.91
CA THR A 3 -14.56 23.60 -5.64
C THR A 3 -13.81 22.40 -5.04
N LYS A 4 -14.38 21.19 -5.16
CA LYS A 4 -13.76 19.94 -4.68
C LYS A 4 -12.43 19.64 -5.38
N ASN A 5 -12.31 19.95 -6.67
CA ASN A 5 -11.08 19.72 -7.45
C ASN A 5 -9.98 20.70 -7.02
N PHE A 6 -10.33 21.96 -6.70
CA PHE A 6 -9.36 22.92 -6.18
C PHE A 6 -8.81 22.49 -4.82
N ILE A 7 -9.68 22.05 -3.90
CA ILE A 7 -9.28 21.54 -2.59
C ILE A 7 -8.39 20.30 -2.77
N PHE A 8 -8.80 19.36 -3.63
CA PHE A 8 -8.01 18.16 -3.93
C PHE A 8 -6.61 18.51 -4.44
N ILE A 9 -6.50 19.40 -5.43
CA ILE A 9 -5.21 19.80 -6.02
C ILE A 9 -4.30 20.43 -4.96
N LEU A 10 -4.84 21.29 -4.09
CA LEU A 10 -4.06 21.92 -3.02
C LEU A 10 -3.51 20.86 -2.04
N VAL A 11 -4.36 19.95 -1.59
CA VAL A 11 -3.96 18.84 -0.69
C VAL A 11 -2.96 17.92 -1.38
N PHE A 12 -3.18 17.59 -2.66
CA PHE A 12 -2.30 16.74 -3.46
C PHE A 12 -0.90 17.35 -3.58
N ILE A 13 -0.81 18.64 -3.94
CA ILE A 13 0.47 19.35 -4.04
C ILE A 13 1.17 19.40 -2.68
N ALA A 14 0.45 19.71 -1.61
CA ALA A 14 1.02 19.74 -0.26
C ALA A 14 1.58 18.36 0.15
N ALA A 15 0.81 17.29 -0.05
CA ALA A 15 1.20 15.93 0.28
C ALA A 15 2.42 15.47 -0.53
N PHE A 16 2.43 15.67 -1.85
CA PHE A 16 3.55 15.27 -2.71
C PHE A 16 4.80 16.13 -2.50
N SER A 17 4.64 17.42 -2.15
CA SER A 17 5.78 18.28 -1.77
C SER A 17 6.43 17.80 -0.47
N PHE A 18 5.61 17.45 0.53
CA PHE A 18 6.09 16.87 1.78
C PHE A 18 6.77 15.51 1.56
N LEU A 19 6.18 14.63 0.76
CA LEU A 19 6.80 13.36 0.37
C LEU A 19 8.15 13.58 -0.32
N GLY A 20 8.21 14.50 -1.29
CA GLY A 20 9.44 14.86 -1.99
C GLY A 20 10.54 15.38 -1.06
N HIS A 21 10.18 16.18 -0.06
CA HIS A 21 11.12 16.64 0.97
C HIS A 21 11.69 15.48 1.79
N ASN A 22 10.83 14.56 2.24
CA ASN A 22 11.26 13.38 3.02
C ASN A 22 12.14 12.44 2.20
N ILE A 23 11.81 12.19 0.92
CA ILE A 23 12.63 11.40 0.02
C ILE A 23 14.01 12.02 -0.15
N LYS A 24 14.08 13.34 -0.41
CA LYS A 24 15.37 14.06 -0.54
C LYS A 24 16.21 13.93 0.74
N ARG A 25 15.59 14.08 1.90
CA ARG A 25 16.25 13.91 3.20
C ARG A 25 16.79 12.49 3.38
N LEU A 26 16.00 11.45 3.07
CA LEU A 26 16.44 10.06 3.15
C LEU A 26 17.59 9.76 2.18
N LEU A 27 17.50 10.23 0.93
CA LEU A 27 18.56 10.07 -0.06
C LEU A 27 19.86 10.77 0.38
N SER A 28 19.76 11.93 1.04
CA SER A 28 20.93 12.63 1.60
C SER A 28 21.63 11.82 2.70
N TYR A 29 20.90 11.05 3.50
CA TYR A 29 21.50 10.16 4.49
C TYR A 29 22.14 8.94 3.84
N LEU A 30 21.46 8.35 2.85
CA LEU A 30 21.99 7.20 2.11
C LEU A 30 23.24 7.55 1.30
N SER A 31 23.38 8.78 0.81
CA SER A 31 24.54 9.22 0.04
C SER A 31 25.84 9.32 0.84
N VAL A 32 25.78 9.26 2.18
CA VAL A 32 26.97 9.18 3.05
C VAL A 32 27.61 7.79 3.00
N GLY A 33 26.84 6.77 2.61
CA GLY A 33 27.33 5.39 2.48
C GLY A 33 28.34 5.21 1.35
N GLN A 34 29.09 4.10 1.39
CA GLN A 34 30.00 3.75 0.32
C GLN A 34 29.25 3.43 -0.98
N LYS A 35 29.86 3.76 -2.12
CA LYS A 35 29.31 3.41 -3.43
C LYS A 35 29.31 1.89 -3.59
N GLU A 36 28.15 1.34 -3.89
CA GLU A 36 27.97 -0.09 -4.19
C GLU A 36 27.61 -0.23 -5.67
N ASN A 37 28.24 -1.18 -6.38
CA ASN A 37 27.78 -1.53 -7.73
C ASN A 37 26.47 -2.32 -7.59
N ARG A 38 25.38 -1.76 -8.09
CA ARG A 38 24.03 -2.38 -8.03
C ARG A 38 23.61 -3.05 -9.34
N PHE A 39 24.45 -2.93 -10.37
CA PHE A 39 24.22 -3.49 -11.70
C PHE A 39 25.05 -4.75 -11.95
N ASP A 40 25.67 -5.30 -10.90
CA ASP A 40 26.25 -6.63 -10.94
C ASP A 40 25.14 -7.69 -10.81
N ASN A 41 25.27 -8.80 -11.55
CA ASN A 41 24.38 -9.97 -11.41
C ASN A 41 22.88 -9.65 -11.52
N VAL A 42 22.51 -8.75 -12.44
CA VAL A 42 21.12 -8.31 -12.65
C VAL A 42 20.10 -9.46 -12.74
N PRO A 43 20.36 -10.56 -13.47
CA PRO A 43 19.40 -11.66 -13.55
C PRO A 43 19.07 -12.28 -12.20
N ASP A 44 20.07 -12.51 -11.35
CA ASP A 44 19.87 -13.10 -10.02
C ASP A 44 19.15 -12.14 -9.07
N ARG A 45 19.45 -10.83 -9.17
CA ARG A 45 18.77 -9.80 -8.39
C ARG A 45 17.29 -9.70 -8.76
N ILE A 46 16.96 -9.71 -10.05
CA ILE A 46 15.56 -9.73 -10.52
C ILE A 46 14.85 -10.99 -10.03
N LYS A 47 15.48 -12.16 -10.18
CA LYS A 47 14.94 -13.43 -9.66
C LYS A 47 14.67 -13.36 -8.15
N ASN A 48 15.57 -12.72 -7.40
CA ASN A 48 15.41 -12.53 -5.97
C ASN A 48 14.25 -11.57 -5.64
N VAL A 49 14.08 -10.47 -6.39
CA VAL A 49 12.93 -9.56 -6.24
C VAL A 49 11.62 -10.29 -6.52
N LEU A 50 11.54 -11.04 -7.62
CA LEU A 50 10.35 -11.82 -7.94
C LEU A 50 10.05 -12.87 -6.86
N LYS A 51 11.07 -13.55 -6.33
CA LYS A 51 10.90 -14.58 -5.31
C LYS A 51 10.54 -14.02 -3.92
N VAL A 52 11.16 -12.91 -3.52
CA VAL A 52 11.09 -12.40 -2.15
C VAL A 52 10.09 -11.26 -2.02
N ALA A 53 10.11 -10.28 -2.92
CA ALA A 53 9.21 -9.13 -2.85
C ALA A 53 7.82 -9.48 -3.41
N ILE A 54 7.76 -10.00 -4.64
CA ILE A 54 6.48 -10.34 -5.28
C ILE A 54 5.94 -11.66 -4.72
N GLY A 55 6.74 -12.72 -4.74
CA GLY A 55 6.34 -14.05 -4.25
C GLY A 55 6.31 -14.19 -2.73
N GLN A 56 6.76 -13.19 -1.98
CA GLN A 56 6.67 -13.14 -0.51
C GLN A 56 7.23 -14.38 0.23
N SER A 57 8.19 -15.09 -0.38
CA SER A 57 8.67 -16.38 0.13
C SER A 57 9.30 -16.33 1.53
N LYS A 58 9.82 -15.18 1.98
CA LYS A 58 10.37 -15.02 3.33
C LYS A 58 9.29 -14.90 4.40
N ILE A 59 8.24 -14.10 4.18
CA ILE A 59 7.19 -13.88 5.18
C ILE A 59 6.23 -15.07 5.27
N LEU A 60 6.06 -15.82 4.16
CA LEU A 60 5.28 -17.06 4.10
C LEU A 60 5.84 -18.20 4.97
N ARG A 61 7.07 -18.07 5.49
CA ARG A 61 7.62 -19.00 6.50
C ARG A 61 6.84 -18.96 7.82
N GLU A 62 6.05 -17.92 8.04
CA GLU A 62 5.16 -17.80 9.18
C GLU A 62 3.72 -17.92 8.69
N PRO A 63 3.08 -19.10 8.78
CA PRO A 63 1.83 -19.37 8.05
C PRO A 63 0.74 -18.32 8.29
N VAL A 64 0.50 -17.97 9.54
CA VAL A 64 -0.57 -17.04 9.93
C VAL A 64 -0.23 -15.60 9.53
N ALA A 65 0.95 -15.10 9.91
CA ALA A 65 1.34 -13.72 9.61
C ALA A 65 1.62 -13.50 8.12
N GLY A 66 2.17 -14.52 7.46
CA GLY A 66 2.45 -14.54 6.03
C GLY A 66 1.19 -14.45 5.20
N ILE A 67 0.15 -15.25 5.48
CA ILE A 67 -1.12 -15.19 4.74
C ILE A 67 -1.76 -13.80 4.89
N VAL A 68 -1.80 -13.27 6.10
CA VAL A 68 -2.34 -11.92 6.37
C VAL A 68 -1.56 -10.86 5.56
N HIS A 69 -0.24 -10.96 5.53
CA HIS A 69 0.60 -10.01 4.79
C HIS A 69 0.43 -10.13 3.26
N VAL A 70 0.32 -11.36 2.74
CA VAL A 70 0.04 -11.64 1.32
C VAL A 70 -1.28 -11.01 0.91
N LEU A 71 -2.34 -11.22 1.71
CA LEU A 71 -3.66 -10.66 1.43
C LEU A 71 -3.63 -9.14 1.40
N ILE A 72 -3.00 -8.51 2.40
CA ILE A 72 -2.87 -7.04 2.43
C ILE A 72 -2.06 -6.54 1.23
N PHE A 73 -0.89 -7.13 0.94
CA PHE A 73 -0.02 -6.66 -0.14
C PHE A 73 -0.68 -6.78 -1.52
N TRP A 74 -1.19 -7.95 -1.88
CA TRP A 74 -1.80 -8.17 -3.19
C TRP A 74 -3.14 -7.46 -3.32
N GLY A 75 -3.88 -7.35 -2.22
CA GLY A 75 -5.05 -6.49 -2.13
C GLY A 75 -4.72 -5.03 -2.44
N PHE A 76 -3.67 -4.46 -1.83
CA PHE A 76 -3.24 -3.09 -2.12
C PHE A 76 -2.75 -2.88 -3.56
N LEU A 77 -2.05 -3.85 -4.15
CA LEU A 77 -1.69 -3.78 -5.57
C LEU A 77 -2.93 -3.68 -6.45
N LEU A 78 -3.97 -4.45 -6.14
CA LEU A 78 -5.22 -4.44 -6.90
C LEU A 78 -6.02 -3.15 -6.69
N PHE A 79 -6.02 -2.60 -5.47
CA PHE A 79 -6.62 -1.30 -5.15
C PHE A 79 -5.87 -0.13 -5.80
N THR A 80 -4.62 -0.30 -6.24
CA THR A 80 -3.85 0.75 -6.91
C THR A 80 -4.57 1.27 -8.16
N VAL A 81 -5.32 0.42 -8.86
CA VAL A 81 -6.13 0.85 -10.02
C VAL A 81 -7.20 1.86 -9.59
N ALA A 82 -7.96 1.56 -8.55
CA ALA A 82 -8.98 2.48 -8.03
C ALA A 82 -8.37 3.74 -7.42
N VAL A 83 -7.19 3.65 -6.80
CA VAL A 83 -6.49 4.84 -6.27
C VAL A 83 -6.05 5.75 -7.42
N VAL A 84 -5.54 5.19 -8.52
CA VAL A 84 -5.20 5.96 -9.71
C VAL A 84 -6.45 6.63 -10.30
N GLU A 85 -7.57 5.91 -10.38
CA GLU A 85 -8.84 6.47 -10.84
C GLU A 85 -9.30 7.64 -9.96
N ALA A 86 -9.29 7.46 -8.64
CA ALA A 86 -9.68 8.48 -7.67
C ALA A 86 -8.78 9.72 -7.74
N ILE A 87 -7.46 9.54 -7.92
CA ILE A 87 -6.53 10.65 -8.12
C ILE A 87 -6.89 11.43 -9.38
N LEU A 88 -7.12 10.72 -10.50
CA LEU A 88 -7.48 11.35 -11.77
C LEU A 88 -8.85 12.06 -11.69
N GLN A 89 -9.81 11.50 -10.97
CA GLN A 89 -11.10 12.14 -10.67
C GLN A 89 -10.95 13.43 -9.85
N GLY A 90 -9.97 13.47 -8.94
CA GLY A 90 -9.64 14.67 -8.18
C GLY A 90 -9.18 15.84 -9.07
N PHE A 91 -8.48 15.55 -10.17
CA PHE A 91 -8.12 16.57 -11.18
C PHE A 91 -9.28 16.85 -12.15
N TYR A 92 -9.89 15.78 -12.65
CA TYR A 92 -10.96 15.82 -13.63
C TYR A 92 -12.10 14.88 -13.23
N SER A 93 -13.18 15.44 -12.70
CA SER A 93 -14.27 14.68 -12.06
C SER A 93 -15.00 13.71 -12.99
N GLY A 94 -14.87 13.85 -14.31
CA GLY A 94 -15.46 12.93 -15.29
C GLY A 94 -14.56 11.75 -15.67
N PHE A 95 -13.36 11.62 -15.06
CA PHE A 95 -12.47 10.52 -15.38
C PHE A 95 -13.00 9.21 -14.79
N SER A 96 -13.03 8.15 -15.60
CA SER A 96 -13.25 6.80 -15.11
C SER A 96 -12.62 5.78 -16.06
N PHE A 97 -12.22 4.63 -15.54
CA PHE A 97 -11.78 3.49 -16.34
C PHE A 97 -12.93 2.70 -16.98
N HIS A 98 -14.17 3.19 -16.91
CA HIS A 98 -15.34 2.55 -17.54
C HIS A 98 -15.17 2.29 -19.05
N PHE A 99 -14.31 3.04 -19.75
CA PHE A 99 -13.99 2.78 -21.16
C PHE A 99 -13.36 1.38 -21.40
N LEU A 100 -12.87 0.70 -20.35
CA LEU A 100 -12.38 -0.69 -20.42
C LEU A 100 -13.51 -1.74 -20.44
N GLY A 101 -14.77 -1.34 -20.26
CA GLY A 101 -15.94 -2.21 -20.38
C GLY A 101 -15.89 -3.41 -19.43
N PRO A 102 -16.02 -4.66 -19.90
CA PRO A 102 -16.05 -5.85 -19.05
C PRO A 102 -14.82 -6.04 -18.14
N ILE A 103 -13.66 -5.52 -18.56
CA ILE A 103 -12.43 -5.57 -17.74
C ILE A 103 -12.61 -4.69 -16.50
N PHE A 104 -13.24 -3.53 -16.63
CA PHE A 104 -13.52 -2.65 -15.49
C PHE A 104 -14.47 -3.32 -14.50
N SER A 105 -15.52 -3.98 -14.99
CA SER A 105 -16.45 -4.75 -14.15
C SER A 105 -15.75 -5.91 -13.41
N LEU A 106 -14.78 -6.57 -14.04
CA LEU A 106 -13.99 -7.61 -13.37
C LEU A 106 -13.08 -7.04 -12.29
N ILE A 107 -12.42 -5.90 -12.57
CA ILE A 107 -11.53 -5.23 -11.62
C ILE A 107 -12.32 -4.78 -10.38
N THR A 108 -13.44 -4.09 -10.59
CA THR A 108 -14.32 -3.57 -9.53
C THR A 108 -14.92 -4.70 -8.68
N LEU A 109 -15.43 -5.77 -9.31
CA LEU A 109 -15.89 -6.96 -8.58
C LEU A 109 -14.77 -7.58 -7.74
N THR A 110 -13.56 -7.69 -8.30
CA THR A 110 -12.42 -8.24 -7.57
C THR A 110 -12.00 -7.31 -6.43
N GLN A 111 -12.10 -5.99 -6.61
CA GLN A 111 -11.84 -5.00 -5.57
C GLN A 111 -12.80 -5.14 -4.40
N ASP A 112 -14.09 -5.37 -4.63
CA ASP A 112 -15.07 -5.58 -3.55
C ASP A 112 -14.75 -6.85 -2.74
N ILE A 113 -14.44 -7.95 -3.42
CA ILE A 113 -14.04 -9.20 -2.74
C ILE A 113 -12.78 -8.98 -1.91
N PHE A 114 -11.74 -8.38 -2.50
CA PHE A 114 -10.50 -8.10 -1.79
C PHE A 114 -10.67 -7.05 -0.70
N GLY A 115 -11.59 -6.11 -0.84
CA GLY A 115 -11.88 -5.10 0.18
C GLY A 115 -12.33 -5.76 1.49
N VAL A 116 -13.25 -6.72 1.43
CA VAL A 116 -13.67 -7.50 2.60
C VAL A 116 -12.49 -8.29 3.18
N LEU A 117 -11.69 -8.94 2.33
CA LEU A 117 -10.54 -9.75 2.77
C LEU A 117 -9.45 -8.88 3.45
N ILE A 118 -9.16 -7.70 2.91
CA ILE A 118 -8.18 -6.78 3.48
C ILE A 118 -8.69 -6.23 4.80
N ILE A 119 -9.95 -5.82 4.90
CA ILE A 119 -10.55 -5.35 6.16
C ILE A 119 -10.38 -6.44 7.24
N ALA A 120 -10.76 -7.69 6.93
CA ALA A 120 -10.58 -8.81 7.85
C ALA A 120 -9.11 -9.04 8.22
N ALA A 121 -8.20 -9.00 7.24
CA ALA A 121 -6.77 -9.19 7.45
C ALA A 121 -6.16 -8.09 8.34
N VAL A 122 -6.57 -6.84 8.16
CA VAL A 122 -6.10 -5.68 8.93
C VAL A 122 -6.64 -5.72 10.36
N LEU A 123 -7.93 -6.03 10.53
CA LEU A 123 -8.52 -6.25 11.86
C LEU A 123 -7.81 -7.38 12.60
N TYR A 124 -7.51 -8.49 11.91
CA TYR A 124 -6.73 -9.58 12.46
C TYR A 124 -5.29 -9.15 12.79
N ALA A 125 -4.64 -8.36 11.94
CA ALA A 125 -3.28 -7.86 12.19
C ALA A 125 -3.24 -6.95 13.42
N LEU A 126 -4.23 -6.07 13.60
CA LEU A 126 -4.41 -5.24 14.80
C LEU A 126 -4.67 -6.12 16.03
N TYR A 127 -5.59 -7.08 15.93
CA TYR A 127 -5.86 -8.03 17.01
C TYR A 127 -4.59 -8.77 17.44
N ARG A 128 -3.83 -9.29 16.48
CA ARG A 128 -2.57 -9.98 16.71
C ARG A 128 -1.50 -9.09 17.34
N ARG A 129 -1.53 -7.78 17.10
CA ARG A 129 -0.55 -6.83 17.65
C ARG A 129 -0.88 -6.46 19.10
N TYR A 130 -2.15 -6.29 19.43
CA TYR A 130 -2.58 -5.78 20.74
C TYR A 130 -2.93 -6.87 21.75
N PHE A 131 -3.42 -8.03 21.30
CA PHE A 131 -3.95 -9.06 22.19
C PHE A 131 -3.11 -10.34 22.20
N LEU A 132 -2.47 -10.70 21.08
CA LEU A 132 -1.56 -11.83 21.03
C LEU A 132 -0.17 -11.34 21.43
N ASN A 133 0.24 -11.59 22.68
CA ASN A 133 1.55 -11.21 23.22
C ASN A 133 2.71 -11.95 22.52
N ILE A 134 3.05 -11.54 21.29
CA ILE A 134 4.10 -12.17 20.49
C ILE A 134 5.42 -11.45 20.78
N LYS A 135 6.35 -12.12 21.47
CA LYS A 135 7.66 -11.58 21.89
C LYS A 135 8.44 -10.87 20.76
N ARG A 136 8.38 -11.36 19.52
CA ARG A 136 9.09 -10.73 18.39
C ARG A 136 8.44 -9.44 17.86
N LEU A 137 7.24 -9.09 18.31
CA LEU A 137 6.58 -7.82 17.95
C LEU A 137 6.82 -6.75 19.01
N ASP A 138 7.46 -7.12 20.13
CA ASP A 138 7.76 -6.25 21.25
C ASP A 138 9.07 -5.47 21.02
N HIS A 139 8.99 -4.49 20.12
CA HIS A 139 10.09 -3.58 19.81
C HIS A 139 9.87 -2.18 20.40
N GLY A 140 9.14 -2.10 21.52
CA GLY A 140 8.81 -0.85 22.19
C GLY A 140 7.61 -0.10 21.58
N LYS A 141 7.26 1.02 22.23
CA LYS A 141 6.04 1.79 21.94
C LYS A 141 6.05 2.44 20.56
N GLU A 142 7.20 2.90 20.08
CA GLU A 142 7.31 3.57 18.77
C GLU A 142 6.95 2.62 17.64
N SER A 143 7.50 1.39 17.63
CA SER A 143 7.17 0.37 16.62
C SER A 143 5.67 0.03 16.62
N LEU A 144 5.05 0.00 17.80
CA LEU A 144 3.62 -0.25 17.95
C LEU A 144 2.79 0.88 17.35
N ILE A 145 3.16 2.13 17.60
CA ILE A 145 2.49 3.31 17.02
C ILE A 145 2.62 3.28 15.50
N ASP A 146 3.83 3.13 14.96
CA ASP A 146 4.10 3.14 13.52
C ASP A 146 3.23 2.12 12.78
N ALA A 147 3.22 0.88 13.27
CA ALA A 147 2.42 -0.17 12.64
C ALA A 147 0.92 0.06 12.78
N THR A 148 0.48 0.62 13.90
CA THR A 148 -0.93 0.94 14.11
C THR A 148 -1.36 2.05 13.16
N VAL A 149 -0.56 3.10 13.01
CA VAL A 149 -0.81 4.18 12.06
C VAL A 149 -0.91 3.62 10.64
N VAL A 150 0.04 2.78 10.21
CA VAL A 150 -0.01 2.16 8.88
C VAL A 150 -1.26 1.30 8.69
N LEU A 151 -1.61 0.46 9.66
CA LEU A 151 -2.80 -0.41 9.58
C LEU A 151 -4.11 0.39 9.57
N ILE A 152 -4.21 1.48 10.34
CA ILE A 152 -5.38 2.37 10.33
C ILE A 152 -5.47 3.13 9.00
N LEU A 153 -4.35 3.66 8.48
CA LEU A 153 -4.35 4.34 7.18
C LEU A 153 -4.77 3.39 6.05
N ILE A 154 -4.28 2.15 6.09
CA ILE A 154 -4.70 1.09 5.18
C ILE A 154 -6.22 0.85 5.30
N LEU A 155 -6.72 0.68 6.52
CA LEU A 155 -8.15 0.42 6.76
C LEU A 155 -9.00 1.59 6.25
N LEU A 156 -8.57 2.83 6.49
CA LEU A 156 -9.25 4.03 6.03
C LEU A 156 -9.33 4.06 4.51
N VAL A 157 -8.22 3.81 3.81
CA VAL A 157 -8.21 3.75 2.34
C VAL A 157 -9.21 2.70 1.85
N VAL A 158 -9.13 1.46 2.34
CA VAL A 158 -10.02 0.38 1.88
C VAL A 158 -11.49 0.68 2.17
N VAL A 159 -11.83 1.12 3.39
CA VAL A 159 -13.21 1.45 3.77
C VAL A 159 -13.74 2.64 2.97
N SER A 160 -12.90 3.65 2.72
CA SER A 160 -13.32 4.83 1.95
C SER A 160 -13.64 4.47 0.50
N MET A 161 -12.94 3.49 -0.07
CA MET A 161 -13.08 3.08 -1.47
C MET A 161 -14.04 1.89 -1.66
N PHE A 162 -14.45 1.24 -0.56
CA PHE A 162 -15.29 0.05 -0.61
C PHE A 162 -16.66 0.39 -1.19
N GLY A 163 -17.07 -0.29 -2.26
CA GLY A 163 -18.35 -0.06 -2.92
C GLY A 163 -18.46 1.28 -3.66
N GLN A 164 -17.34 1.94 -3.98
CA GLN A 164 -17.31 3.15 -4.82
C GLN A 164 -17.32 2.86 -6.33
N ASN A 165 -17.56 1.61 -6.73
CA ASN A 165 -17.57 1.15 -8.12
C ASN A 165 -18.74 1.73 -8.95
#